data_AF-A0A7C6U5D6-F1
#
_entry.id   AF-A0A7C6U5D6-F1
#
_cell.length_a   1.000
_cell.length_b   1.000
_cell.length_c   1.000
_cell.angle_alpha   90.00
_cell.angle_beta   90.00
_cell.angle_gamma   90.00
#
_symmetry.space_group_name_H-M   'P 1'
#
loop_
_entity.id
_entity.type
_entity.pdbx_description
1 polymer ?
#
loop_
_entity_poly.entity_id
_entity_poly.type
_entity_poly.pdbx_seq_one_letter_code
_entity_poly.pdbx_strand_id
1 'polypeptide(L)'
;MMILITYDVDTTDKEGKTRLRKVAKECVNYGQRVQNSVFECNITYLDFIKLKTKLESIIDFKKDSLRYYNLGKNWRKKVKHIGAKPSYDPEGPLIV
;
A
#
# COMPACT_ATOMS: atom_id res chain seq x y z
N MET A 1 -8.77 7.29 7.16
CA MET A 1 -8.42 6.12 8.01
C MET A 1 -7.18 5.51 7.41
N MET A 2 -6.27 4.96 8.22
CA MET A 2 -5.06 4.34 7.68
C MET A 2 -5.30 2.87 7.35
N ILE A 3 -5.07 2.49 6.09
CA ILE A 3 -5.06 1.10 5.63
C ILE A 3 -3.63 0.75 5.21
N LEU A 4 -3.05 -0.28 5.85
CA LEU A 4 -1.82 -0.90 5.40
C LEU A 4 -2.16 -2.01 4.41
N ILE A 5 -1.62 -1.91 3.21
CA ILE A 5 -1.81 -2.88 2.12
C ILE A 5 -0.49 -3.60 1.91
N THR A 6 -0.49 -4.91 2.11
CA THR A 6 0.66 -5.77 1.77
C THR A 6 0.33 -6.57 0.53
N TYR A 7 1.20 -6.49 -0.47
CA TYR A 7 1.08 -7.24 -1.71
C TYR A 7 2.20 -8.27 -1.79
N ASP A 8 1.82 -9.54 -1.71
CA ASP A 8 2.72 -10.64 -2.00
C ASP A 8 2.58 -11.00 -3.47
N VAL A 9 3.67 -10.85 -4.20
CA VAL A 9 3.71 -10.99 -5.65
C VAL A 9 5.06 -11.54 -6.05
N ASP A 10 5.02 -12.58 -6.88
CA ASP A 10 6.23 -13.09 -7.50
C ASP A 10 6.74 -12.06 -8.52
N THR A 11 7.95 -11.54 -8.32
CA THR A 11 8.58 -10.56 -9.22
C THR A 11 9.74 -11.15 -10.01
N THR A 12 9.88 -12.48 -10.05
CA THR A 12 10.89 -13.16 -10.87
C THR A 12 10.62 -12.97 -12.37
N ASP A 13 9.34 -13.05 -12.77
CA ASP A 13 8.90 -12.84 -14.15
C ASP A 13 8.54 -11.37 -14.45
N LYS A 14 8.41 -11.04 -15.75
CA LYS A 14 8.05 -9.69 -16.21
C LYS A 14 6.60 -9.32 -15.86
N GLU A 15 5.72 -10.29 -15.75
CA GLU A 15 4.29 -10.07 -15.53
C GLU A 15 4.03 -9.61 -14.09
N GLY A 16 4.64 -10.27 -13.11
CA GLY A 16 4.53 -9.90 -11.71
C GLY A 16 5.19 -8.57 -11.39
N LYS A 17 6.33 -8.25 -12.02
CA LYS A 17 6.89 -6.87 -12.00
C LYS A 17 5.90 -5.85 -12.54
N THR A 18 5.17 -6.19 -13.60
CA THR A 18 4.16 -5.32 -14.21
C THR A 18 2.94 -5.15 -13.29
N ARG A 19 2.44 -6.22 -12.67
CA ARG A 19 1.35 -6.17 -11.69
C ARG A 19 1.74 -5.32 -10.47
N LEU A 20 2.95 -5.50 -9.93
CA LEU A 20 3.48 -4.67 -8.85
C LEU A 20 3.54 -3.18 -9.22
N ARG A 21 3.98 -2.84 -10.43
CA ARG A 21 3.99 -1.44 -10.89
C ARG A 21 2.58 -0.86 -10.98
N LYS A 22 1.60 -1.63 -11.46
CA LYS A 22 0.19 -1.21 -11.54
C LYS A 22 -0.41 -1.03 -10.15
N VAL A 23 -0.27 -2.01 -9.25
CA VAL A 23 -0.73 -1.93 -7.85
C VAL A 23 -0.10 -0.73 -7.14
N ALA A 24 1.20 -0.54 -7.29
CA ALA A 24 1.91 0.58 -6.67
C ALA A 24 1.38 1.93 -7.16
N LYS A 25 1.14 2.07 -8.47
CA LYS A 25 0.58 3.29 -9.04
C LYS A 25 -0.80 3.62 -8.44
N GLU A 26 -1.65 2.61 -8.25
CA GLU A 26 -2.97 2.82 -7.66
C GLU A 26 -2.90 3.16 -6.16
N CYS A 27 -2.02 2.52 -5.39
CA CYS A 27 -1.90 2.78 -3.95
C CYS A 27 -1.32 4.16 -3.64
N VAL A 28 -0.34 4.62 -4.44
CA VAL A 28 0.33 5.93 -4.25
C VAL A 28 -0.64 7.11 -4.49
N ASN A 29 -1.74 6.91 -5.22
CA ASN A 29 -2.78 7.93 -5.34
C ASN A 29 -3.47 8.27 -4.00
N TYR A 30 -3.34 7.40 -2.99
CA TYR A 30 -4.02 7.52 -1.69
C TYR A 30 -3.05 7.47 -0.51
N GLY A 31 -1.75 7.52 -0.77
CA GLY A 31 -0.74 7.40 0.28
C GLY A 31 0.62 7.09 -0.30
N GLN A 32 1.32 6.15 0.29
CA GLN A 32 2.74 5.95 0.03
C GLN A 32 3.16 4.49 -0.06
N ARG A 33 4.30 4.27 -0.73
CA ARG A 33 4.97 2.98 -0.80
C ARG A 33 6.12 2.95 0.21
N VAL A 34 5.91 2.25 1.33
CA VAL A 34 6.86 2.19 2.45
C VAL A 34 7.90 1.07 2.31
N GLN A 35 7.58 0.02 1.56
CA GLN A 35 8.52 -1.05 1.19
C GLN A 35 8.31 -1.47 -0.27
N ASN A 36 9.05 -2.47 -0.74
CA ASN A 36 8.93 -2.94 -2.13
C ASN A 36 7.49 -3.28 -2.50
N SER A 37 6.71 -3.91 -1.65
CA SER A 37 5.32 -4.26 -1.96
C SER A 37 4.37 -3.99 -0.78
N VAL A 38 4.72 -3.01 0.06
CA VAL A 38 3.89 -2.56 1.18
C VAL A 38 3.57 -1.08 1.03
N PHE A 39 2.28 -0.77 1.23
CA PHE A 39 1.71 0.55 0.99
C PHE A 39 0.89 1.00 2.20
N GLU A 40 1.04 2.26 2.58
CA GLU A 40 0.24 2.90 3.62
C GLU A 40 -0.67 3.93 2.97
N CYS A 41 -1.98 3.72 3.03
CA CYS A 41 -2.98 4.58 2.42
C CYS A 41 -3.84 5.28 3.49
N ASN A 42 -3.79 6.61 3.54
CA ASN A 42 -4.71 7.40 4.37
C ASN A 42 -5.92 7.79 3.54
N ILE A 43 -6.99 7.01 3.65
CA ILE A 43 -8.08 7.00 2.68
C ILE A 43 -9.46 7.05 3.37
N THR A 44 -10.50 7.49 2.67
CA THR A 44 -11.89 7.37 3.13
C THR A 44 -12.40 5.93 2.98
N TYR A 45 -13.51 5.58 3.63
CA TYR A 45 -14.10 4.24 3.46
C TYR A 45 -14.58 4.00 2.02
N LEU A 46 -15.22 4.99 1.40
CA LEU A 46 -15.70 4.88 0.03
C LEU A 46 -14.56 4.71 -0.96
N ASP A 47 -13.48 5.50 -0.82
CA ASP A 47 -12.32 5.39 -1.70
C ASP A 47 -11.54 4.10 -1.45
N PHE A 48 -11.53 3.58 -0.21
CA PHE A 48 -10.98 2.26 0.08
C PHE A 48 -11.69 1.15 -0.69
N ILE A 49 -13.03 1.17 -0.76
CA ILE A 49 -13.79 0.20 -1.55
C ILE A 49 -13.39 0.28 -3.03
N LYS A 50 -13.34 1.50 -3.59
CA LYS A 50 -12.94 1.70 -4.99
C LYS A 50 -11.51 1.20 -5.26
N LEU A 51 -10.57 1.55 -4.38
CA LEU A 51 -9.19 1.09 -4.47
C LEU A 51 -9.12 -0.44 -4.38
N LYS A 52 -9.80 -1.05 -3.41
CA LYS A 52 -9.86 -2.51 -3.23
C LYS A 52 -10.31 -3.21 -4.51
N THR A 53 -11.44 -2.80 -5.09
CA THR A 53 -11.95 -3.36 -6.35
C THR A 53 -10.94 -3.20 -7.48
N LYS A 54 -10.27 -2.04 -7.57
CA LYS A 54 -9.27 -1.80 -8.61
C LYS A 54 -8.03 -2.67 -8.43
N LEU A 55 -7.55 -2.86 -7.21
CA LEU A 55 -6.41 -3.74 -6.93
C LEU A 55 -6.75 -5.21 -7.23
N GLU A 56 -7.93 -5.67 -6.84
CA GLU A 56 -8.44 -7.02 -7.14
C GLU A 56 -8.56 -7.29 -8.64
N SER A 57 -8.77 -6.25 -9.47
CA SER A 57 -8.77 -6.37 -10.94
C SER A 57 -7.38 -6.47 -11.59
N ILE A 58 -6.32 -6.12 -10.84
CA ILE A 58 -4.94 -6.09 -11.35
C ILE A 58 -4.18 -7.38 -11.02
N ILE A 59 -4.46 -7.98 -9.86
CA ILE A 59 -3.71 -9.14 -9.35
C ILE A 59 -4.11 -10.45 -10.04
N ASP A 60 -3.21 -11.43 -9.99
CA ASP A 60 -3.53 -12.81 -10.33
C ASP A 60 -3.81 -13.60 -9.05
N PHE A 61 -5.07 -13.94 -8.79
CA PHE A 61 -5.49 -14.67 -7.57
C PHE A 61 -4.87 -16.06 -7.42
N LYS A 62 -4.27 -16.63 -8.47
CA LYS A 62 -3.56 -17.93 -8.39
C LYS A 62 -2.11 -17.78 -7.97
N LYS A 63 -1.51 -16.60 -8.13
CA LYS A 63 -0.08 -16.36 -7.93
C LYS A 63 0.22 -15.33 -6.83
N ASP A 64 -0.72 -14.42 -6.60
CA ASP A 64 -0.52 -13.26 -5.75
C ASP A 64 -1.49 -13.25 -4.57
N SER A 65 -1.17 -12.47 -3.54
CA SER A 65 -2.12 -12.19 -2.46
C SER A 65 -2.06 -10.74 -1.99
N LEU A 66 -3.24 -10.21 -1.64
CA LEU A 66 -3.37 -8.90 -1.01
C LEU A 66 -3.89 -9.07 0.42
N ARG A 67 -3.32 -8.32 1.36
CA ARG A 67 -3.85 -8.21 2.72
C ARG A 67 -4.05 -6.76 3.07
N TYR A 68 -5.18 -6.47 3.68
CA TYR A 68 -5.59 -5.14 4.10
C TYR A 68 -5.69 -5.11 5.62
N TYR A 69 -4.92 -4.24 6.27
CA TYR A 69 -4.98 -4.03 7.71
C TYR A 69 -5.49 -2.63 7.99
N ASN A 70 -6.65 -2.54 8.63
CA ASN A 70 -7.20 -1.26 9.07
C ASN A 70 -6.56 -0.84 10.40
N LEU A 71 -5.68 0.15 10.35
CA LEU A 71 -5.00 0.69 11.54
C LEU A 71 -5.83 1.76 12.25
N GLY A 72 -6.88 2.26 11.60
CA GLY A 72 -7.80 3.27 12.10
C GLY A 72 -7.22 4.68 12.08
N LYS A 73 -7.83 5.59 12.85
CA LYS A 73 -7.38 6.99 12.97
C LYS A 73 -6.12 7.13 13.83
N ASN A 74 -5.98 6.31 14.87
CA ASN A 74 -4.85 6.36 15.82
C ASN A 74 -3.71 5.40 15.41
N TRP A 75 -3.32 5.42 14.14
CA TRP A 75 -2.35 4.48 13.57
C TRP A 75 -0.90 4.82 13.95
N ARG A 76 -0.58 6.10 14.17
CA ARG A 76 0.78 6.61 14.44
C ARG A 76 1.51 5.85 15.56
N LYS A 77 0.80 5.49 16.64
CA LYS A 77 1.38 4.75 17.78
C LYS A 77 1.51 3.23 17.54
N LYS A 78 0.98 2.72 16.43
CA LYS A 78 0.93 1.29 16.09
C LYS A 78 1.97 0.90 15.03
N VAL A 79 2.66 1.87 14.45
CA VAL A 79 3.65 1.66 13.39
C VAL A 79 5.03 2.01 13.92
N LYS A 80 5.98 1.09 13.77
CA LYS A 80 7.40 1.30 14.10
C LYS A 80 8.24 0.89 12.90
N HIS A 81 9.04 1.82 12.40
CA HIS A 81 10.01 1.56 11.34
C HIS A 81 11.38 1.27 11.95
N ILE A 82 12.10 0.27 11.42
CA ILE A 82 13.52 0.02 11.71
C ILE A 82 14.23 -0.26 10.37
N GLY A 83 15.36 0.40 10.11
CA GLY A 83 16.22 0.11 8.96
C GLY A 83 16.50 1.28 8.03
N ALA A 84 16.87 0.94 6.79
CA ALA A 84 17.62 1.80 5.88
C ALA A 84 16.86 2.98 5.24
N LYS A 85 15.53 3.06 5.36
CA LYS A 85 14.74 4.11 4.70
C LYS A 85 14.05 5.00 5.74
N PRO A 86 14.11 6.33 5.61
CA PRO A 86 13.39 7.21 6.50
C PRO A 86 11.88 6.93 6.41
N SER A 87 11.22 6.91 7.56
CA SER A 87 9.76 6.83 7.65
C SER A 87 9.16 8.17 7.20
N TYR A 88 8.06 8.11 6.47
CA TYR A 88 7.29 9.28 6.05
C TYR A 88 6.06 9.42 6.92
N ASP A 89 5.73 10.67 7.26
CA ASP A 89 4.51 11.04 7.97
C ASP A 89 3.53 11.67 6.97
N PRO A 90 2.41 11.00 6.61
CA PRO A 90 1.39 11.53 5.72
C PRO A 90 0.74 12.84 6.19
N GLU A 91 0.84 13.12 7.48
CA GLU A 91 0.31 14.32 8.13
C GLU A 91 1.46 15.23 8.60
N GLY A 92 2.71 14.92 8.22
CA GLY A 92 3.87 15.75 8.48
C GLY A 92 3.93 16.97 7.55
N PRO A 93 4.78 17.96 7.86
CA PRO A 93 4.97 19.12 7.01
C PRO A 93 5.52 18.70 5.63
N LEU A 94 5.01 19.32 4.57
CA LEU A 94 5.38 19.00 3.17
C LEU A 94 6.82 19.44 2.81
N ILE A 95 7.41 20.31 3.64
CA ILE A 95 8.78 20.81 3.54
C ILE A 95 9.35 20.87 4.96
N VAL A 96 10.59 20.42 5.15
CA VAL A 96 11.37 20.55 6.39
C VAL A 96 12.51 21.53 6.14
#